data_AF-A0AAV4WHI2-F1
#
_entry.id   AF-A0AAV4WHI2-F1
#
_cell.length_a   1.000
_cell.length_b   1.000
_cell.length_c   1.000
_cell.angle_alpha   90.00
_cell.angle_beta   90.00
_cell.angle_gamma   90.00
#
_symmetry.space_group_name_H-M   'P 1'
#
loop_
_entity.id
_entity.type
_entity.pdbx_description
1 polymer ?
#
loop_
_entity_poly.entity_id
_entity_poly.type
_entity_poly.pdbx_seq_one_letter_code
_entity_poly.pdbx_strand_id
1 'polypeptide(L)'
;MEERKRRRELGLPELYLYGKDTTAVTYNDFVNKELILFSNMDNERSIPSVVDGFKPGQRKVLYTCLKRNDKREVKVAQLVGSVAEQSAYHHGEQALAGTIVGLAQDFVGSNNINVLLPVGQFGTRLQGGKDAASPRYIFTMLSSVTKHLFSNLDSPLLHYLFDDNLKIEPEYYVPIIPMVLVNGAEGIGTGWSTKVPNYNPRDLVKNIYRMLDGNEPQPMNPWYKNFRGQIDRLDEQHFMVSGEIAILEDNKIEITELPIRTWTQVYKENVLEPMLHGTDKVPAFITDYKEYHTDTTVRFVVTMTPDKLQQARNQGLHKVFKLQTSISLSSMVLFDHLGCLRKYDNPEQILKEFYEVRSALYDRRKEYMVGALEAESLKLKNQARFIVEKIENKFTIENRRKAEMIKILVDRGYDSDPLKSWKEAQKEHIVEAEEKTEESDGEKEATSSGPDYDYLLGMTLWSLTRERKDELLKKRDEKIKELNDLKSKSPSDLWRNDLKEFVEELDKFEKEQKEDDVGTSKLKKKTTGKKKLTDEDKPSPFGERVNPQIDEDFKKKWEKKPTVPGEAKKGRKKKLADIKEEDGDDIKEVSLSDRVASSAKKTKKEPRKTT
;
A
#
# COMPACT_ATOMS: atom_id res chain seq x y z
N MET A 1 -3.34 -21.74 -10.73
CA MET A 1 -2.20 -20.95 -10.19
C MET A 1 -0.90 -21.71 -10.30
N GLU A 2 -0.77 -22.90 -9.71
CA GLU A 2 0.44 -23.74 -9.87
C GLU A 2 0.74 -24.08 -11.33
N GLU A 3 -0.26 -24.37 -12.15
CA GLU A 3 -0.05 -24.62 -13.58
C GLU A 3 0.39 -23.36 -14.34
N ARG A 4 -0.15 -22.18 -14.01
CA ARG A 4 0.30 -20.89 -14.60
C ARG A 4 1.73 -20.56 -14.16
N LYS A 5 2.05 -20.77 -12.88
CA LYS A 5 3.40 -20.63 -12.32
C LYS A 5 4.38 -21.56 -13.03
N ARG A 6 4.06 -22.84 -13.13
CA ARG A 6 4.88 -23.84 -13.81
C ARG A 6 5.04 -23.51 -15.30
N ARG A 7 4.01 -23.02 -15.98
CA ARG A 7 4.11 -22.58 -17.38
C ARG A 7 5.01 -21.35 -17.53
N ARG A 8 4.93 -20.40 -16.60
CA ARG A 8 5.83 -19.22 -16.54
C ARG A 8 7.27 -19.63 -16.27
N GLU A 9 7.51 -20.53 -15.31
CA GLU A 9 8.84 -21.12 -15.04
C GLU A 9 9.39 -21.91 -16.22
N LEU A 10 8.53 -22.47 -17.08
CA LEU A 10 8.89 -23.25 -18.27
C LEU A 10 8.85 -22.45 -19.59
N GLY A 11 8.57 -21.14 -19.56
CA GLY A 11 8.49 -20.30 -20.77
C GLY A 11 7.37 -20.69 -21.75
N LEU A 12 6.31 -21.36 -21.31
CA LEU A 12 5.23 -21.83 -22.19
C LEU A 12 4.20 -20.72 -22.44
N PRO A 13 3.70 -20.56 -23.69
CA PRO A 13 2.73 -19.52 -24.03
C PRO A 13 1.42 -19.69 -23.26
N GLU A 14 0.69 -18.60 -23.02
CA GLU A 14 -0.65 -18.70 -22.41
C GLU A 14 -1.62 -19.46 -23.33
N LEU A 15 -2.53 -20.21 -22.73
CA LEU A 15 -3.48 -21.02 -23.47
C LEU A 15 -4.61 -20.10 -23.99
N TYR A 16 -4.58 -19.77 -25.28
CA TYR A 16 -5.64 -18.98 -25.90
C TYR A 16 -6.78 -19.87 -26.39
N LEU A 17 -8.01 -19.55 -25.97
CA LEU A 17 -9.19 -20.32 -26.33
C LEU A 17 -9.64 -20.07 -27.79
N TYR A 18 -9.40 -18.87 -28.32
CA TYR A 18 -9.88 -18.44 -29.62
C TYR A 18 -8.76 -18.43 -30.67
N GLY A 19 -8.75 -19.42 -31.55
CA GLY A 19 -7.97 -19.43 -32.79
C GLY A 19 -8.80 -19.02 -34.01
N LYS A 20 -8.15 -18.71 -35.14
CA LYS A 20 -8.81 -18.30 -36.40
C LYS A 20 -9.90 -19.28 -36.88
N ASP A 21 -9.72 -20.56 -36.60
CA ASP A 21 -10.63 -21.63 -37.05
C ASP A 21 -11.67 -22.05 -35.99
N THR A 22 -11.79 -21.30 -34.88
CA THR A 22 -12.69 -21.65 -33.77
C THR A 22 -14.12 -21.30 -34.11
N THR A 23 -14.98 -22.30 -34.33
CA THR A 23 -16.41 -22.10 -34.68
C THR A 23 -17.38 -22.37 -33.54
N ALA A 24 -16.98 -23.15 -32.53
CA ALA A 24 -17.77 -23.46 -31.35
C ALA A 24 -16.87 -23.66 -30.11
N VAL A 25 -17.40 -23.34 -28.93
CA VAL A 25 -16.71 -23.46 -27.64
C VAL A 25 -17.64 -24.16 -26.66
N THR A 26 -17.13 -25.15 -25.92
CA THR A 26 -17.92 -25.83 -24.87
C THR A 26 -17.97 -24.98 -23.61
N TYR A 27 -19.04 -25.08 -22.82
CA TYR A 27 -19.11 -24.42 -21.52
C TYR A 27 -17.94 -24.81 -20.61
N ASN A 28 -17.50 -26.07 -20.67
CA ASN A 28 -16.36 -26.55 -19.90
C ASN A 28 -15.05 -25.86 -20.31
N ASP A 29 -14.80 -25.69 -21.60
CA ASP A 29 -13.63 -24.98 -22.10
C ASP A 29 -13.70 -23.49 -21.75
N PHE A 30 -14.86 -22.85 -21.94
CA PHE A 30 -15.06 -21.44 -21.56
C PHE A 30 -14.72 -21.20 -20.08
N VAL A 31 -15.26 -22.02 -19.17
CA VAL A 31 -15.02 -21.87 -17.73
C VAL A 31 -13.55 -22.08 -17.37
N ASN A 32 -12.91 -23.12 -17.90
CA ASN A 32 -11.56 -23.52 -17.47
C ASN A 32 -10.42 -22.88 -18.27
N LYS A 33 -10.71 -22.19 -19.39
CA LYS A 33 -9.68 -21.52 -20.22
C LYS A 33 -9.88 -20.01 -20.34
N GLU A 34 -11.10 -19.49 -20.15
CA GLU A 34 -11.37 -18.05 -20.26
C GLU A 34 -11.83 -17.43 -18.94
N LEU A 35 -12.89 -17.97 -18.32
CA LEU A 35 -13.41 -17.42 -17.05
C LEU A 35 -12.36 -17.50 -15.94
N ILE A 36 -11.54 -18.55 -15.92
CA ILE A 36 -10.44 -18.69 -14.96
C ILE A 36 -9.40 -17.56 -15.07
N LEU A 37 -9.20 -16.99 -16.26
CA LEU A 37 -8.29 -15.85 -16.46
C LEU A 37 -8.85 -14.62 -15.76
N PHE A 38 -10.16 -14.37 -15.92
CA PHE A 38 -10.85 -13.32 -15.18
C PHE A 38 -10.74 -13.54 -13.66
N SER A 39 -11.04 -14.75 -13.17
CA SER A 39 -10.95 -15.06 -11.74
C SER A 39 -9.54 -14.83 -11.18
N ASN A 40 -8.51 -15.11 -11.97
CA ASN A 40 -7.15 -14.86 -11.54
C ASN A 40 -6.76 -13.38 -11.59
N MET A 41 -7.09 -12.66 -12.67
CA MET A 41 -6.90 -11.21 -12.76
C MET A 41 -7.67 -10.48 -11.65
N ASP A 42 -8.83 -11.01 -11.26
CA ASP A 42 -9.61 -10.50 -10.14
C ASP A 42 -8.89 -10.64 -8.81
N ASN A 43 -8.20 -11.77 -8.58
CA ASN A 43 -7.33 -11.92 -7.42
C ASN A 43 -6.14 -10.95 -7.49
N GLU A 44 -5.44 -10.88 -8.61
CA GLU A 44 -4.26 -10.01 -8.82
C GLU A 44 -4.56 -8.53 -8.58
N ARG A 45 -5.73 -8.03 -9.00
CA ARG A 45 -6.12 -6.64 -8.77
C ARG A 45 -6.71 -6.37 -7.39
N SER A 46 -7.19 -7.40 -6.69
CA SER A 46 -7.96 -7.25 -5.44
C SER A 46 -7.18 -7.59 -4.18
N ILE A 47 -6.21 -8.51 -4.25
CA ILE A 47 -5.37 -8.95 -3.13
C ILE A 47 -3.97 -8.31 -3.27
N PRO A 48 -3.43 -7.67 -2.23
CA PRO A 48 -2.14 -6.99 -2.33
C PRO A 48 -0.95 -7.96 -2.19
N SER A 49 0.23 -7.45 -2.54
CA SER A 49 1.51 -8.11 -2.28
C SER A 49 1.91 -8.00 -0.81
N VAL A 50 2.55 -9.04 -0.27
CA VAL A 50 3.16 -9.05 1.07
C VAL A 50 4.30 -8.04 1.19
N VAL A 51 4.96 -7.71 0.06
CA VAL A 51 6.19 -6.91 0.05
C VAL A 51 5.90 -5.42 0.27
N ASP A 52 5.02 -4.82 -0.54
CA ASP A 52 4.66 -3.39 -0.42
C ASP A 52 3.26 -3.14 0.13
N GLY A 53 2.42 -4.16 0.30
CA GLY A 53 1.04 -3.99 0.73
C GLY A 53 0.13 -3.35 -0.32
N PHE A 54 0.58 -3.20 -1.56
CA PHE A 54 -0.20 -2.58 -2.61
C PHE A 54 -0.88 -3.57 -3.53
N LYS A 55 -2.07 -3.17 -3.98
CA LYS A 55 -2.71 -3.65 -5.20
C LYS A 55 -2.09 -2.94 -6.42
N PRO A 56 -2.15 -3.51 -7.63
CA PRO A 56 -1.59 -2.89 -8.83
C PRO A 56 -2.02 -1.43 -9.05
N GLY A 57 -3.29 -1.11 -8.88
CA GLY A 57 -3.79 0.27 -9.01
C GLY A 57 -3.16 1.26 -8.02
N GLN A 58 -2.90 0.84 -6.78
CA GLN A 58 -2.22 1.66 -5.78
C GLN A 58 -0.75 1.85 -6.13
N ARG A 59 -0.10 0.79 -6.63
CA ARG A 59 1.30 0.81 -7.06
C ARG A 59 1.52 1.73 -8.26
N LYS A 60 0.63 1.69 -9.24
CA LYS A 60 0.59 2.62 -10.38
C LYS A 60 0.51 4.07 -9.95
N VAL A 61 -0.36 4.39 -8.99
CA VAL A 61 -0.46 5.74 -8.40
C VAL A 61 0.88 6.16 -7.76
N LEU A 62 1.46 5.31 -6.92
CA LEU A 62 2.74 5.62 -6.26
C LEU A 62 3.88 5.81 -7.27
N TYR A 63 3.97 4.94 -8.28
CA TYR A 63 4.96 5.01 -9.36
C TYR A 63 4.90 6.36 -10.08
N THR A 64 3.72 6.78 -10.52
CA THR A 64 3.53 8.07 -11.17
C THR A 64 3.90 9.23 -10.26
N CYS A 65 3.52 9.19 -8.97
CA CYS A 65 3.89 10.23 -8.01
C CYS A 65 5.41 10.31 -7.78
N LEU A 66 6.10 9.18 -7.66
CA LEU A 66 7.56 9.13 -7.51
C LEU A 66 8.27 9.63 -8.77
N LYS A 67 7.78 9.25 -9.96
CA LYS A 67 8.30 9.68 -11.27
C LYS A 67 8.15 11.18 -11.50
N ARG A 68 6.98 11.74 -11.17
CA ARG A 68 6.69 13.19 -11.29
C ARG A 68 7.43 14.01 -10.22
N ASN A 69 7.59 13.47 -9.01
CA ASN A 69 8.25 14.12 -7.87
C ASN A 69 7.75 15.56 -7.63
N ASP A 70 6.44 15.75 -7.76
CA ASP A 70 5.79 17.06 -7.66
C ASP A 70 6.14 17.74 -6.31
N LYS A 71 6.54 19.02 -6.36
CA LYS A 71 6.90 19.82 -5.17
C LYS A 71 5.74 20.64 -4.61
N ARG A 72 4.61 20.63 -5.32
CA ARG A 72 3.38 21.34 -4.98
C ARG A 72 2.21 20.38 -5.15
N GLU A 73 1.11 20.69 -4.50
CA GLU A 73 -0.13 19.95 -4.59
C GLU A 73 -0.69 19.92 -6.03
N VAL A 74 -1.19 18.75 -6.45
CA VAL A 74 -1.78 18.50 -7.77
C VAL A 74 -3.24 18.13 -7.57
N LYS A 75 -4.13 18.58 -8.46
CA LYS A 75 -5.55 18.17 -8.42
C LYS A 75 -5.66 16.66 -8.59
N VAL A 76 -6.51 16.00 -7.79
CA VAL A 76 -6.69 14.55 -7.90
C VAL A 76 -7.13 14.15 -9.30
N ALA A 77 -8.08 14.87 -9.92
CA ALA A 77 -8.50 14.60 -11.30
C ALA A 77 -7.37 14.71 -12.33
N GLN A 78 -6.39 15.62 -12.13
CA GLN A 78 -5.23 15.74 -13.01
C GLN A 78 -4.22 14.60 -12.78
N LEU A 79 -4.05 14.19 -11.53
CA LEU A 79 -3.19 13.07 -11.18
C LEU A 79 -3.74 11.77 -11.78
N VAL A 80 -5.07 11.56 -11.76
CA VAL A 80 -5.72 10.40 -12.40
C VAL A 80 -5.32 10.27 -13.86
N GLY A 81 -5.45 11.34 -14.66
CA GLY A 81 -5.05 11.30 -16.08
C GLY A 81 -3.54 11.02 -16.26
N SER A 82 -2.71 11.57 -15.38
CA SER A 82 -1.25 11.31 -15.42
C SER A 82 -0.91 9.86 -15.09
N VAL A 83 -1.64 9.24 -14.14
CA VAL A 83 -1.42 7.83 -13.78
C VAL A 83 -1.90 6.95 -14.93
N ALA A 84 -3.05 7.25 -15.53
CA ALA A 84 -3.55 6.50 -16.67
C ALA A 84 -2.55 6.47 -17.84
N GLU A 85 -2.00 7.64 -18.20
CA GLU A 85 -1.00 7.78 -19.26
C GLU A 85 0.34 7.12 -18.91
N GLN A 86 0.92 7.42 -17.74
CA GLN A 86 2.30 7.03 -17.44
C GLN A 86 2.47 5.58 -16.98
N SER A 87 1.38 4.93 -16.55
CA SER A 87 1.40 3.57 -16.02
C SER A 87 0.53 2.58 -16.81
N ALA A 88 0.01 2.99 -17.98
CA ALA A 88 -0.89 2.18 -18.80
C ALA A 88 -2.05 1.58 -17.99
N TYR A 89 -2.84 2.44 -17.33
CA TYR A 89 -3.99 1.97 -16.56
C TYR A 89 -5.23 1.83 -17.47
N HIS A 90 -5.64 0.58 -17.73
CA HIS A 90 -6.70 0.25 -18.68
C HIS A 90 -8.12 0.16 -18.09
N HIS A 91 -8.35 0.70 -16.89
CA HIS A 91 -9.68 0.72 -16.27
C HIS A 91 -10.20 2.15 -16.09
N GLY A 92 -11.49 2.27 -15.74
CA GLY A 92 -12.13 3.57 -15.60
C GLY A 92 -11.46 4.48 -14.57
N GLU A 93 -11.21 5.72 -14.97
CA GLU A 93 -10.59 6.78 -14.16
C GLU A 93 -11.25 7.01 -12.80
N GLN A 94 -12.56 6.74 -12.68
CA GLN A 94 -13.28 6.85 -11.41
C GLN A 94 -12.77 5.89 -10.34
N ALA A 95 -12.39 4.67 -10.71
CA ALA A 95 -11.80 3.70 -9.78
C ALA A 95 -10.42 4.17 -9.28
N LEU A 96 -9.66 4.79 -10.18
CA LEU A 96 -8.35 5.34 -9.87
C LEU A 96 -8.44 6.58 -8.95
N ALA A 97 -9.45 7.43 -9.17
CA ALA A 97 -9.74 8.55 -8.29
C ALA A 97 -10.07 8.07 -6.86
N GLY A 98 -10.90 7.04 -6.72
CA GLY A 98 -11.18 6.41 -5.43
C GLY A 98 -9.93 5.81 -4.78
N THR A 99 -9.04 5.23 -5.58
CA THR A 99 -7.75 4.70 -5.11
C THR A 99 -6.85 5.80 -4.55
N ILE A 100 -6.71 6.93 -5.26
CA ILE A 100 -5.92 8.08 -4.80
C ILE A 100 -6.50 8.67 -3.51
N VAL A 101 -7.83 8.83 -3.44
CA VAL A 101 -8.51 9.31 -2.23
C VAL A 101 -8.21 8.37 -1.06
N GLY A 102 -8.36 7.05 -1.25
CA GLY A 102 -8.07 6.05 -0.22
C GLY A 102 -6.62 6.05 0.27
N LEU A 103 -5.65 6.25 -0.63
CA LEU A 103 -4.22 6.36 -0.27
C LEU A 103 -3.88 7.63 0.51
N ALA A 104 -4.73 8.66 0.43
CA ALA A 104 -4.54 9.95 1.08
C ALA A 104 -5.29 10.11 2.41
N GLN A 105 -6.35 9.33 2.64
CA GLN A 105 -7.18 9.40 3.85
C GLN A 105 -6.37 9.18 5.14
N ASP A 106 -6.64 10.00 6.16
CA ASP A 106 -5.89 10.03 7.43
C ASP A 106 -6.79 10.02 8.69
N PHE A 107 -8.11 9.82 8.55
CA PHE A 107 -9.03 9.74 9.67
C PHE A 107 -8.89 8.42 10.45
N VAL A 108 -9.31 8.42 11.73
CA VAL A 108 -9.21 7.24 12.62
C VAL A 108 -9.86 6.00 11.99
N GLY A 109 -9.07 4.92 11.84
CA GLY A 109 -9.51 3.66 11.23
C GLY A 109 -9.25 3.54 9.72
N SER A 110 -8.61 4.53 9.09
CA SER A 110 -8.09 4.48 7.71
C SER A 110 -6.61 4.07 7.68
N ASN A 111 -5.69 4.93 7.20
CA ASN A 111 -4.26 4.65 7.11
C ASN A 111 -3.53 5.09 8.38
N ASN A 112 -2.62 4.25 8.90
CA ASN A 112 -1.69 4.67 9.95
C ASN A 112 -0.63 5.64 9.38
N ILE A 113 -0.17 5.39 8.16
CA ILE A 113 0.69 6.29 7.38
C ILE A 113 0.11 6.44 5.98
N ASN A 114 -0.54 7.57 5.72
CA ASN A 114 -1.02 7.95 4.40
C ASN A 114 0.17 8.32 3.49
N VAL A 115 0.32 7.63 2.36
CA VAL A 115 1.44 7.85 1.42
C VAL A 115 1.25 9.12 0.58
N LEU A 116 0.01 9.59 0.51
CA LEU A 116 -0.41 10.84 -0.11
C LEU A 116 -1.03 11.76 0.94
N LEU A 117 -0.91 13.07 0.79
CA LEU A 117 -1.52 14.05 1.69
C LEU A 117 -2.94 14.41 1.26
N PRO A 118 -3.90 14.50 2.20
CA PRO A 118 -5.27 14.92 1.92
C PRO A 118 -5.39 16.45 1.91
N VAL A 119 -5.12 17.11 0.77
CA VAL A 119 -5.24 18.57 0.64
C VAL A 119 -6.66 18.93 0.16
N GLY A 120 -7.58 19.05 1.11
CA GLY A 120 -9.01 19.31 0.88
C GLY A 120 -9.89 18.34 1.67
N GLN A 121 -11.16 18.18 1.28
CA GLN A 121 -12.08 17.24 1.93
C GLN A 121 -11.94 15.83 1.32
N PHE A 122 -11.09 15.00 1.92
CA PHE A 122 -10.86 13.59 1.51
C PHE A 122 -11.80 12.60 2.23
N GLY A 123 -12.78 13.12 2.94
CA GLY A 123 -13.73 12.38 3.74
C GLY A 123 -13.24 12.21 5.17
N THR A 124 -14.17 11.91 6.07
CA THR A 124 -13.94 11.90 7.51
C THR A 124 -14.46 10.61 8.14
N ARG A 125 -14.17 10.44 9.43
CA ARG A 125 -14.72 9.32 10.20
C ARG A 125 -16.24 9.40 10.40
N LEU A 126 -16.89 10.52 10.07
CA LEU A 126 -18.35 10.64 10.17
C LEU A 126 -19.06 9.63 9.27
N GLN A 127 -18.56 9.45 8.04
CA GLN A 127 -19.14 8.53 7.04
C GLN A 127 -18.14 7.51 6.51
N GLY A 128 -16.98 7.35 7.16
CA GLY A 128 -15.94 6.41 6.73
C GLY A 128 -15.34 6.77 5.38
N GLY A 129 -15.16 8.07 5.11
CA GLY A 129 -14.57 8.57 3.88
C GLY A 129 -15.54 8.74 2.70
N LYS A 130 -16.81 8.35 2.84
CA LYS A 130 -17.83 8.51 1.77
C LYS A 130 -18.25 9.95 1.52
N ASP A 131 -17.96 10.82 2.48
CA ASP A 131 -18.14 12.27 2.45
C ASP A 131 -16.98 13.02 1.75
N ALA A 132 -16.09 12.30 1.07
CA ALA A 132 -15.04 12.89 0.25
C ALA A 132 -15.63 13.76 -0.87
N ALA A 133 -15.04 14.94 -1.07
CA ALA A 133 -15.43 15.84 -2.14
C ALA A 133 -15.00 15.29 -3.52
N SER A 134 -15.60 15.82 -4.59
CA SER A 134 -15.27 15.41 -5.95
C SER A 134 -13.75 15.56 -6.23
N PRO A 135 -13.12 14.60 -6.94
CA PRO A 135 -11.70 14.67 -7.35
C PRO A 135 -11.27 15.95 -8.07
N ARG A 136 -12.24 16.72 -8.60
CA ARG A 136 -12.02 18.01 -9.26
C ARG A 136 -11.74 19.16 -8.29
N TYR A 137 -12.11 19.02 -7.02
CA TYR A 137 -12.02 20.07 -5.98
C TYR A 137 -10.98 19.78 -4.90
N ILE A 138 -10.37 18.60 -4.92
CA ILE A 138 -9.37 18.17 -3.94
C ILE A 138 -8.01 17.99 -4.59
N PHE A 139 -6.97 18.17 -3.79
CA PHE A 139 -5.58 18.15 -4.21
C PHE A 139 -4.77 17.16 -3.37
N THR A 140 -3.67 16.66 -3.91
CA THR A 140 -2.80 15.74 -3.20
C THR A 140 -1.35 15.92 -3.61
N MET A 141 -0.45 15.35 -2.82
CA MET A 141 0.98 15.24 -3.09
C MET A 141 1.57 14.12 -2.23
N LEU A 142 2.79 13.69 -2.52
CA LEU A 142 3.50 12.72 -1.68
C LEU A 142 3.68 13.26 -0.27
N SER A 143 3.39 12.43 0.74
CA SER A 143 3.77 12.70 2.12
C SER A 143 5.30 12.75 2.24
N SER A 144 5.82 13.57 3.16
CA SER A 144 7.27 13.66 3.41
C SER A 144 7.84 12.33 3.91
N VAL A 145 7.04 11.58 4.68
CA VAL A 145 7.37 10.24 5.19
C VAL A 145 7.51 9.22 4.05
N THR A 146 6.76 9.36 2.96
CA THR A 146 6.75 8.38 1.85
C THR A 146 8.12 8.17 1.22
N LYS A 147 8.96 9.22 1.14
CA LYS A 147 10.31 9.11 0.55
C LYS A 147 11.30 8.37 1.45
N HIS A 148 11.04 8.36 2.76
CA HIS A 148 11.82 7.59 3.72
C HIS A 148 11.34 6.12 3.75
N LEU A 149 10.06 5.88 3.43
CA LEU A 149 9.51 4.53 3.26
C LEU A 149 10.00 3.85 1.97
N PHE A 150 9.99 4.59 0.86
CA PHE A 150 10.34 4.11 -0.47
C PHE A 150 11.56 4.87 -0.99
N SER A 151 12.76 4.39 -0.66
CA SER A 151 14.01 5.06 -1.04
C SER A 151 14.22 5.04 -2.54
N ASN A 152 14.55 6.20 -3.12
CA ASN A 152 14.93 6.28 -4.54
C ASN A 152 16.20 5.48 -4.86
N LEU A 153 17.03 5.18 -3.85
CA LEU A 153 18.23 4.35 -4.03
C LEU A 153 17.89 2.90 -4.36
N ASP A 154 16.69 2.44 -4.01
CA ASP A 154 16.23 1.09 -4.31
C ASP A 154 15.66 0.99 -5.74
N SER A 155 15.29 2.11 -6.37
CA SER A 155 14.63 2.17 -7.69
C SER A 155 15.38 1.39 -8.78
N PRO A 156 16.71 1.52 -8.97
CA PRO A 156 17.42 0.78 -10.00
C PRO A 156 17.42 -0.75 -9.84
N LEU A 157 17.03 -1.25 -8.66
CA LEU A 157 17.08 -2.67 -8.29
C LEU A 157 15.72 -3.36 -8.41
N LEU A 158 14.66 -2.60 -8.71
CA LEU A 158 13.30 -3.11 -8.85
C LEU A 158 13.08 -3.67 -10.25
N HIS A 159 12.32 -4.77 -10.35
CA HIS A 159 11.87 -5.31 -11.63
C HIS A 159 10.66 -4.51 -12.13
N TYR A 160 10.89 -3.70 -13.17
CA TYR A 160 9.89 -2.84 -13.78
C TYR A 160 9.15 -3.57 -14.90
N LEU A 161 7.83 -3.47 -14.89
CA LEU A 161 7.01 -4.10 -15.93
C LEU A 161 6.98 -3.23 -17.20
N PHE A 162 6.66 -3.85 -18.32
CA PHE A 162 6.40 -3.20 -19.60
C PHE A 162 5.00 -3.51 -20.09
N ASP A 163 4.33 -2.52 -20.67
CA ASP A 163 3.02 -2.65 -21.28
C ASP A 163 3.07 -1.89 -22.62
N ASP A 164 2.85 -2.57 -23.75
CA ASP A 164 3.04 -2.00 -25.10
C ASP A 164 4.39 -1.26 -25.29
N ASN A 165 5.50 -1.87 -24.82
CA ASN A 165 6.86 -1.29 -24.79
C ASN A 165 7.02 -0.04 -23.90
N LEU A 166 5.99 0.37 -23.16
CA LEU A 166 6.07 1.43 -22.17
C LEU A 166 6.53 0.85 -20.83
N LYS A 167 7.63 1.38 -20.28
CA LYS A 167 8.07 1.06 -18.91
C LYS A 167 7.09 1.63 -17.88
N ILE A 168 6.37 0.74 -17.20
CA ILE A 168 5.35 1.07 -16.19
C ILE A 168 5.89 0.86 -14.76
N GLU A 169 5.03 0.62 -13.77
CA GLU A 169 5.42 0.39 -12.36
C GLU A 169 6.17 -0.94 -12.16
N PRO A 170 6.92 -1.11 -11.05
CA PRO A 170 7.52 -2.41 -10.74
C PRO A 170 6.49 -3.43 -10.29
N GLU A 171 6.85 -4.72 -10.33
CA GLU A 171 6.00 -5.79 -9.78
C GLU A 171 5.57 -5.51 -8.35
N TYR A 172 6.54 -5.05 -7.54
CA TYR A 172 6.34 -4.51 -6.21
C TYR A 172 7.46 -3.52 -5.89
N TYR A 173 7.14 -2.56 -5.03
CA TYR A 173 8.18 -1.84 -4.31
C TYR A 173 8.66 -2.68 -3.12
N VAL A 174 9.80 -2.32 -2.56
CA VAL A 174 10.28 -2.93 -1.30
C VAL A 174 10.48 -1.79 -0.31
N PRO A 175 9.47 -1.40 0.48
CA PRO A 175 9.62 -0.35 1.49
C PRO A 175 10.63 -0.76 2.59
N ILE A 176 11.05 0.17 3.43
CA ILE A 176 11.96 -0.14 4.57
C ILE A 176 11.28 -0.87 5.74
N ILE A 177 9.94 -0.84 5.79
CA ILE A 177 9.08 -1.55 6.76
C ILE A 177 7.85 -2.14 6.02
N PRO A 178 7.22 -3.23 6.50
CA PRO A 178 6.15 -3.90 5.77
C PRO A 178 4.86 -3.07 5.78
N MET A 179 4.61 -2.32 4.70
CA MET A 179 3.47 -1.40 4.60
C MET A 179 2.11 -2.11 4.66
N VAL A 180 2.05 -3.40 4.29
CA VAL A 180 0.86 -4.26 4.45
C VAL A 180 0.41 -4.38 5.91
N LEU A 181 1.35 -4.35 6.86
CA LEU A 181 1.04 -4.35 8.30
C LEU A 181 0.81 -2.93 8.81
N VAL A 182 1.47 -1.91 8.24
CA VAL A 182 1.27 -0.51 8.64
C VAL A 182 -0.17 -0.05 8.39
N ASN A 183 -0.64 -0.18 7.15
CA ASN A 183 -1.96 0.33 6.75
C ASN A 183 -3.04 -0.76 6.67
N GLY A 184 -2.68 -2.01 6.96
CA GLY A 184 -3.55 -3.15 6.74
C GLY A 184 -3.81 -3.39 5.25
N ALA A 185 -4.71 -4.33 4.99
CA ALA A 185 -5.14 -4.69 3.65
C ALA A 185 -6.57 -5.22 3.69
N GLU A 186 -7.36 -4.86 2.68
CA GLU A 186 -8.70 -5.43 2.50
C GLU A 186 -8.99 -5.63 1.01
N GLY A 187 -9.50 -6.80 0.66
CA GLY A 187 -9.74 -7.18 -0.72
C GLY A 187 -10.58 -8.43 -0.84
N ILE A 188 -11.43 -8.46 -1.87
CA ILE A 188 -12.27 -9.61 -2.19
C ILE A 188 -11.96 -9.95 -3.64
N GLY A 189 -11.41 -11.13 -3.87
CA GLY A 189 -11.21 -11.68 -5.20
C GLY A 189 -12.12 -12.88 -5.42
N THR A 190 -11.76 -13.71 -6.41
CA THR A 190 -12.48 -14.95 -6.70
C THR A 190 -11.88 -16.12 -5.92
N GLY A 191 -12.68 -16.67 -4.99
CA GLY A 191 -12.30 -17.79 -4.12
C GLY A 191 -11.55 -17.37 -2.85
N TRP A 192 -10.94 -16.19 -2.84
CA TRP A 192 -10.14 -15.68 -1.72
C TRP A 192 -10.57 -14.28 -1.29
N SER A 193 -10.37 -13.97 -0.01
CA SER A 193 -10.48 -12.62 0.53
C SER A 193 -9.32 -12.37 1.48
N THR A 194 -8.97 -11.09 1.63
CA THR A 194 -7.90 -10.66 2.51
C THR A 194 -8.40 -9.59 3.46
N LYS A 195 -8.02 -9.73 4.73
CA LYS A 195 -8.25 -8.75 5.78
C LYS A 195 -7.07 -8.77 6.74
N VAL A 196 -6.20 -7.78 6.61
CA VAL A 196 -5.06 -7.53 7.49
C VAL A 196 -5.35 -6.24 8.27
N PRO A 197 -5.32 -6.24 9.61
CA PRO A 197 -5.50 -5.03 10.39
C PRO A 197 -4.24 -4.15 10.37
N ASN A 198 -4.35 -2.94 10.89
CA ASN A 198 -3.23 -2.01 10.99
C ASN A 198 -2.38 -2.35 12.23
N TYR A 199 -1.09 -2.04 12.16
CA TYR A 199 -0.11 -2.22 13.23
C TYR A 199 0.71 -0.95 13.43
N ASN A 200 1.31 -0.82 14.61
CA ASN A 200 2.12 0.33 14.98
C ASN A 200 3.46 0.33 14.22
N PRO A 201 3.77 1.37 13.42
CA PRO A 201 5.05 1.47 12.71
C PRO A 201 6.26 1.36 13.64
N ARG A 202 6.17 1.89 14.86
CA ARG A 202 7.28 1.86 15.82
C ARG A 202 7.54 0.46 16.36
N ASP A 203 6.52 -0.38 16.48
CA ASP A 203 6.69 -1.77 16.94
C ASP A 203 7.23 -2.65 15.81
N LEU A 204 6.84 -2.38 14.56
CA LEU A 204 7.47 -2.98 13.37
C LEU A 204 8.96 -2.65 13.29
N VAL A 205 9.33 -1.38 13.46
CA VAL A 205 10.74 -0.94 13.47
C VAL A 205 11.53 -1.64 14.60
N LYS A 206 10.97 -1.73 15.81
CA LYS A 206 11.61 -2.47 16.92
C LYS A 206 11.82 -3.94 16.58
N ASN A 207 10.83 -4.61 15.98
CA ASN A 207 10.97 -6.00 15.59
C ASN A 207 11.98 -6.20 14.46
N ILE A 208 12.07 -5.28 13.49
CA ILE A 208 13.11 -5.31 12.46
C ILE A 208 14.49 -5.16 13.09
N TYR A 209 14.68 -4.23 14.05
CA TYR A 209 15.95 -4.14 14.80
C TYR A 209 16.30 -5.45 15.50
N ARG A 210 15.32 -6.11 16.16
CA ARG A 210 15.54 -7.42 16.79
C ARG A 210 16.01 -8.46 15.80
N MET A 211 15.39 -8.52 14.62
CA MET A 211 15.75 -9.47 13.57
C MET A 211 17.12 -9.17 12.96
N LEU A 212 17.48 -7.90 12.80
CA LEU A 212 18.84 -7.48 12.44
C LEU A 212 19.89 -7.86 13.49
N ASP A 213 19.48 -8.03 14.76
CA ASP A 213 20.32 -8.55 15.85
C ASP A 213 20.28 -10.09 15.94
N GLY A 214 19.61 -10.79 15.01
CA GLY A 214 19.47 -12.25 15.00
C GLY A 214 18.43 -12.81 15.97
N ASN A 215 17.56 -11.95 16.54
CA ASN A 215 16.52 -12.36 17.47
C ASN A 215 15.15 -12.52 16.79
N GLU A 216 14.32 -13.38 17.37
CA GLU A 216 12.92 -13.54 16.95
C GLU A 216 12.08 -12.26 17.23
N PRO A 217 11.14 -11.91 16.31
CA PRO A 217 10.23 -10.79 16.51
C PRO A 217 9.28 -11.07 17.68
N GLN A 218 8.90 -10.00 18.40
CA GLN A 218 7.89 -10.07 19.45
C GLN A 218 6.48 -10.05 18.85
N PRO A 219 5.51 -10.75 19.49
CA PRO A 219 4.12 -10.69 19.08
C PRO A 219 3.57 -9.26 19.03
N MET A 220 2.89 -8.92 17.95
CA MET A 220 2.29 -7.61 17.73
C MET A 220 0.77 -7.69 17.82
N ASN A 221 0.17 -6.65 18.42
CA ASN A 221 -1.28 -6.49 18.45
C ASN A 221 -1.71 -5.41 17.44
N PRO A 222 -2.92 -5.51 16.87
CA PRO A 222 -3.47 -4.45 16.02
C PRO A 222 -3.44 -3.10 16.71
N TRP A 223 -3.10 -2.06 15.95
CA TRP A 223 -3.01 -0.68 16.44
C TRP A 223 -3.41 0.29 15.33
N TYR A 224 -4.21 1.29 15.71
CA TYR A 224 -4.75 2.29 14.79
C TYR A 224 -4.36 3.69 15.27
N LYS A 225 -3.81 4.48 14.36
CA LYS A 225 -3.41 5.86 14.64
C LYS A 225 -4.59 6.67 15.17
N ASN A 226 -4.33 7.41 16.25
CA ASN A 226 -5.27 8.30 16.94
C ASN A 226 -6.53 7.64 17.55
N PHE A 227 -6.62 6.30 17.54
CA PHE A 227 -7.69 5.60 18.25
C PHE A 227 -7.48 5.66 19.76
N ARG A 228 -8.51 6.04 20.51
CA ARG A 228 -8.44 6.15 21.98
C ARG A 228 -8.94 4.93 22.74
N GLY A 229 -9.70 4.07 22.07
CA GLY A 229 -10.28 2.89 22.70
C GLY A 229 -9.25 1.79 22.98
N GLN A 230 -9.75 0.64 23.40
CA GLN A 230 -8.93 -0.50 23.82
C GLN A 230 -9.03 -1.64 22.81
N ILE A 231 -7.88 -2.28 22.51
CA ILE A 231 -7.81 -3.49 21.69
C ILE A 231 -7.24 -4.61 22.55
N ASP A 232 -8.11 -5.52 22.98
CA ASP A 232 -7.76 -6.64 23.84
C ASP A 232 -7.62 -7.92 23.02
N ARG A 233 -6.52 -8.64 23.24
CA ARG A 233 -6.31 -9.96 22.66
C ARG A 233 -7.21 -10.97 23.37
N LEU A 234 -8.06 -11.67 22.62
CA LEU A 234 -8.93 -12.72 23.15
C LEU A 234 -8.27 -14.08 23.05
N ASP A 235 -7.72 -14.39 21.88
CA ASP A 235 -6.97 -15.62 21.60
C ASP A 235 -5.84 -15.33 20.58
N GLU A 236 -5.31 -16.36 19.93
CA GLU A 236 -4.24 -16.19 18.95
C GLU A 236 -4.66 -15.40 17.70
N GLN A 237 -5.93 -15.50 17.28
CA GLN A 237 -6.48 -14.96 16.03
C GLN A 237 -7.54 -13.88 16.22
N HIS A 238 -8.10 -13.69 17.42
CA HIS A 238 -9.23 -12.80 17.68
C HIS A 238 -8.90 -11.71 18.69
N PHE A 239 -9.39 -10.50 18.40
CA PHE A 239 -9.24 -9.32 19.23
C PHE A 239 -10.60 -8.66 19.44
N MET A 240 -10.82 -8.12 20.64
CA MET A 240 -11.96 -7.26 20.96
C MET A 240 -11.53 -5.81 20.83
N VAL A 241 -12.29 -5.02 20.09
CA VAL A 241 -12.09 -3.58 19.93
C VAL A 241 -13.21 -2.87 20.66
N SER A 242 -12.86 -2.16 21.72
CA SER A 242 -13.79 -1.45 22.59
C SER A 242 -13.65 0.06 22.43
N GLY A 243 -14.78 0.75 22.28
CA GLY A 243 -14.85 2.22 22.38
C GLY A 243 -14.74 2.71 23.83
N GLU A 244 -14.86 4.02 24.03
CA GLU A 244 -14.83 4.65 25.34
C GLU A 244 -16.22 5.15 25.76
N ILE A 245 -16.59 4.84 26.99
CA ILE A 245 -17.83 5.28 27.63
C ILE A 245 -17.56 5.66 29.08
N ALA A 246 -18.19 6.73 29.54
CA ALA A 246 -18.09 7.20 30.92
C ALA A 246 -19.47 7.54 31.47
N ILE A 247 -19.61 7.40 32.78
CA ILE A 247 -20.82 7.81 33.48
C ILE A 247 -20.63 9.23 34.00
N LEU A 248 -21.62 10.09 33.75
CA LEU A 248 -21.69 11.47 34.23
C LEU A 248 -22.76 11.58 35.34
N GLU A 249 -22.86 12.76 35.93
CA GLU A 249 -23.95 13.12 36.85
C GLU A 249 -25.31 13.20 36.11
N ASP A 250 -26.40 13.32 36.87
CA ASP A 250 -27.78 13.49 36.35
C ASP A 250 -28.29 12.37 35.41
N ASN A 251 -27.90 11.12 35.66
CA ASN A 251 -28.26 9.96 34.83
C ASN A 251 -27.81 10.08 33.37
N LYS A 252 -26.68 10.76 33.14
CA LYS A 252 -26.07 10.89 31.83
C LYS A 252 -24.88 9.96 31.67
N ILE A 253 -24.60 9.59 30.44
CA ILE A 253 -23.35 8.96 30.05
C ILE A 253 -22.74 9.77 28.92
N GLU A 254 -21.42 9.67 28.75
CA GLU A 254 -20.73 10.18 27.57
C GLU A 254 -20.01 9.06 26.83
N ILE A 255 -20.15 9.05 25.50
CA ILE A 255 -19.44 8.14 24.59
C ILE A 255 -18.41 8.97 23.83
N THR A 256 -17.14 8.73 24.09
CA THR A 256 -16.02 9.56 23.58
C THR A 256 -15.20 8.86 22.50
N GLU A 257 -15.43 7.57 22.26
CA GLU A 257 -14.77 6.86 21.17
C GLU A 257 -15.65 5.69 20.71
N LEU A 258 -15.71 5.47 19.40
CA LEU A 258 -16.39 4.33 18.79
C LEU A 258 -15.38 3.26 18.36
N PRO A 259 -15.74 1.96 18.36
CA PRO A 259 -14.86 0.92 17.84
C PRO A 259 -14.39 1.21 16.42
N ILE A 260 -13.18 0.76 16.08
CA ILE A 260 -12.60 0.92 14.74
C ILE A 260 -13.59 0.49 13.65
N ARG A 261 -13.70 1.33 12.60
CA ARG A 261 -14.63 1.19 11.47
C ARG A 261 -16.12 1.28 11.83
N THR A 262 -16.43 1.82 13.00
CA THR A 262 -17.79 2.28 13.36
C THR A 262 -17.85 3.79 13.13
N TRP A 263 -18.60 4.21 12.11
CA TRP A 263 -18.67 5.61 11.68
C TRP A 263 -19.74 6.38 12.43
N THR A 264 -19.48 7.65 12.75
CA THR A 264 -20.34 8.47 13.63
C THR A 264 -21.79 8.53 13.15
N GLN A 265 -22.02 8.83 11.87
CA GLN A 265 -23.36 8.93 11.30
C GLN A 265 -24.07 7.57 11.30
N VAL A 266 -23.33 6.50 10.95
CA VAL A 266 -23.86 5.13 10.93
C VAL A 266 -24.23 4.67 12.35
N TYR A 267 -23.44 5.03 13.36
CA TYR A 267 -23.71 4.71 14.76
C TYR A 267 -24.93 5.47 15.27
N LYS A 268 -25.03 6.76 14.97
CA LYS A 268 -26.21 7.59 15.28
C LYS A 268 -27.48 6.95 14.73
N GLU A 269 -27.52 6.70 13.42
CA GLU A 269 -28.70 6.18 12.72
C GLU A 269 -29.10 4.76 13.13
N ASN A 270 -28.12 3.87 13.37
CA ASN A 270 -28.41 2.45 13.60
C ASN A 270 -28.40 2.02 15.08
N VAL A 271 -27.93 2.88 15.98
CA VAL A 271 -27.84 2.58 17.42
C VAL A 271 -28.62 3.60 18.24
N LEU A 272 -28.28 4.89 18.17
CA LEU A 272 -28.88 5.91 19.04
C LEU A 272 -30.32 6.24 18.67
N GLU A 273 -30.63 6.43 17.37
CA GLU A 273 -31.99 6.70 16.89
C GLU A 273 -32.98 5.59 17.28
N PRO A 274 -32.70 4.28 17.05
CA PRO A 274 -33.52 3.19 17.57
C PRO A 274 -33.64 3.17 19.10
N MET A 275 -32.59 3.55 19.83
CA MET A 275 -32.64 3.61 21.29
C MET A 275 -33.49 4.77 21.80
N LEU A 276 -33.59 5.87 21.05
CA LEU A 276 -34.39 7.05 21.42
C LEU A 276 -35.88 6.84 21.12
N HIS A 277 -36.19 6.42 19.90
CA HIS A 277 -37.57 6.32 19.43
C HIS A 277 -38.19 4.93 19.64
N GLY A 278 -37.36 3.90 19.86
CA GLY A 278 -37.78 2.52 19.74
C GLY A 278 -37.99 2.09 18.29
N THR A 279 -38.24 0.81 18.10
CA THR A 279 -38.62 0.16 16.84
C THR A 279 -39.74 -0.83 17.13
N ASP A 280 -40.37 -1.38 16.10
CA ASP A 280 -41.42 -2.41 16.25
C ASP A 280 -40.98 -3.61 17.11
N LYS A 281 -39.67 -3.87 17.20
CA LYS A 281 -39.09 -5.02 17.92
C LYS A 281 -38.41 -4.65 19.23
N VAL A 282 -38.02 -3.40 19.44
CA VAL A 282 -37.20 -2.98 20.57
C VAL A 282 -37.73 -1.66 21.13
N PRO A 283 -38.16 -1.60 22.40
CA PRO A 283 -38.66 -0.36 22.98
C PRO A 283 -37.56 0.69 23.12
N ALA A 284 -37.96 1.96 23.24
CA ALA A 284 -37.05 3.04 23.59
C ALA A 284 -36.30 2.74 24.90
N PHE A 285 -35.02 3.09 24.91
CA PHE A 285 -34.08 2.80 26.00
C PHE A 285 -33.44 4.06 26.59
N ILE A 286 -33.28 5.12 25.78
CA ILE A 286 -32.74 6.43 26.19
C ILE A 286 -33.83 7.50 26.06
N THR A 287 -33.67 8.63 26.76
CA THR A 287 -34.65 9.72 26.73
C THR A 287 -34.26 10.85 25.79
N ASP A 288 -32.95 11.14 25.68
CA ASP A 288 -32.40 12.18 24.82
C ASP A 288 -30.91 11.91 24.57
N TYR A 289 -30.35 12.47 23.50
CA TYR A 289 -28.90 12.53 23.32
C TYR A 289 -28.47 13.83 22.62
N LYS A 290 -27.26 14.29 22.95
CA LYS A 290 -26.62 15.47 22.34
C LYS A 290 -25.29 15.10 21.70
N GLU A 291 -24.97 15.80 20.63
CA GLU A 291 -23.80 15.57 19.79
C GLU A 291 -22.81 16.73 19.89
N TYR A 292 -21.56 16.41 20.22
CA TYR A 292 -20.45 17.37 20.32
C TYR A 292 -19.25 16.85 19.51
N HIS A 293 -19.51 16.43 18.27
CA HIS A 293 -18.52 15.88 17.37
C HIS A 293 -17.64 16.97 16.75
N THR A 294 -16.42 16.57 16.38
CA THR A 294 -15.61 17.26 15.38
C THR A 294 -15.37 16.32 14.20
N ASP A 295 -14.67 16.79 13.18
CA ASP A 295 -14.29 15.97 12.02
C ASP A 295 -13.38 14.78 12.42
N THR A 296 -12.71 14.86 13.58
CA THR A 296 -11.72 13.88 14.05
C THR A 296 -12.12 13.17 15.35
N THR A 297 -13.02 13.75 16.16
CA THR A 297 -13.43 13.22 17.47
C THR A 297 -14.92 12.95 17.57
N VAL A 298 -15.29 11.96 18.40
CA VAL A 298 -16.67 11.61 18.73
C VAL A 298 -16.95 11.99 20.18
N ARG A 299 -18.12 12.59 20.43
CA ARG A 299 -18.69 12.79 21.76
C ARG A 299 -20.21 12.79 21.67
N PHE A 300 -20.84 11.76 22.22
CA PHE A 300 -22.29 11.73 22.46
C PHE A 300 -22.53 11.88 23.95
N VAL A 301 -23.46 12.73 24.36
CA VAL A 301 -23.96 12.82 25.74
C VAL A 301 -25.38 12.27 25.74
N VAL A 302 -25.57 11.10 26.35
CA VAL A 302 -26.85 10.38 26.33
C VAL A 302 -27.50 10.51 27.70
N THR A 303 -28.78 10.87 27.72
CA THR A 303 -29.60 11.00 28.93
C THR A 303 -30.54 9.81 29.03
N MET A 304 -30.69 9.29 30.25
CA MET A 304 -31.52 8.11 30.54
C MET A 304 -32.31 8.31 31.82
N THR A 305 -33.34 7.49 32.04
CA THR A 305 -33.95 7.38 33.37
C THR A 305 -33.02 6.62 34.32
N PRO A 306 -33.09 6.89 35.65
CA PRO A 306 -32.27 6.17 36.64
C PRO A 306 -32.35 4.64 36.51
N ASP A 307 -33.56 4.12 36.31
CA ASP A 307 -33.81 2.68 36.17
C ASP A 307 -33.12 2.09 34.94
N LYS A 308 -33.17 2.81 33.81
CA LYS A 308 -32.53 2.37 32.56
C LYS A 308 -31.01 2.45 32.64
N LEU A 309 -30.47 3.47 33.32
CA LEU A 309 -29.03 3.57 33.57
C LEU A 309 -28.54 2.42 34.46
N GLN A 310 -29.27 2.11 35.53
CA GLN A 310 -28.93 0.98 36.40
C GLN A 310 -29.05 -0.36 35.65
N GLN A 311 -30.08 -0.52 34.82
CA GLN A 311 -30.22 -1.67 33.91
C GLN A 311 -29.01 -1.80 32.98
N ALA A 312 -28.55 -0.69 32.39
CA ALA A 312 -27.41 -0.66 31.48
C ALA A 312 -26.08 -0.97 32.19
N ARG A 313 -25.90 -0.48 33.42
CA ARG A 313 -24.75 -0.82 34.27
C ARG A 313 -24.68 -2.31 34.56
N ASN A 314 -25.81 -2.90 34.95
CA ASN A 314 -25.87 -4.34 35.27
C ASN A 314 -25.60 -5.23 34.04
N GLN A 315 -25.99 -4.79 32.84
CA GLN A 315 -25.76 -5.52 31.59
C GLN A 315 -24.38 -5.27 30.96
N GLY A 316 -23.65 -4.25 31.43
CA GLY A 316 -22.40 -3.78 30.85
C GLY A 316 -22.65 -2.71 29.77
N LEU A 317 -22.16 -1.49 30.03
CA LEU A 317 -22.42 -0.32 29.18
C LEU A 317 -21.87 -0.49 27.76
N HIS A 318 -20.66 -1.04 27.58
CA HIS A 318 -20.11 -1.30 26.24
C HIS A 318 -20.98 -2.24 25.40
N LYS A 319 -21.55 -3.27 26.02
CA LYS A 319 -22.42 -4.24 25.35
C LYS A 319 -23.75 -3.60 24.95
N VAL A 320 -24.38 -2.89 25.89
CA VAL A 320 -25.68 -2.22 25.68
C VAL A 320 -25.58 -1.19 24.55
N PHE A 321 -24.55 -0.35 24.59
CA PHE A 321 -24.33 0.70 23.59
C PHE A 321 -23.57 0.23 22.34
N LYS A 322 -23.36 -1.08 22.17
CA LYS A 322 -22.68 -1.67 21.00
C LYS A 322 -21.32 -1.04 20.70
N LEU A 323 -20.57 -0.73 21.76
CA LEU A 323 -19.22 -0.17 21.71
C LEU A 323 -18.15 -1.25 21.73
N GLN A 324 -18.47 -2.46 21.26
CA GLN A 324 -17.55 -3.59 21.16
C GLN A 324 -17.71 -4.26 19.80
N THR A 325 -16.62 -4.39 19.05
CA THR A 325 -16.53 -5.15 17.80
C THR A 325 -15.33 -6.10 17.85
N SER A 326 -15.19 -6.99 16.86
CA SER A 326 -14.10 -7.96 16.82
C SER A 326 -13.24 -7.84 15.56
N ILE A 327 -11.93 -7.98 15.71
CA ILE A 327 -10.99 -8.22 14.62
C ILE A 327 -10.63 -9.71 14.61
N SER A 328 -10.61 -10.31 13.42
CA SER A 328 -10.18 -11.71 13.22
C SER A 328 -9.02 -11.71 12.22
N LEU A 329 -7.98 -12.48 12.54
CA LEU A 329 -6.80 -12.70 11.70
C LEU A 329 -6.94 -13.90 10.76
N SER A 330 -8.13 -14.50 10.67
CA SER A 330 -8.33 -15.78 9.97
C SER A 330 -8.13 -15.74 8.44
N SER A 331 -8.08 -14.54 7.85
CA SER A 331 -8.06 -14.33 6.39
C SER A 331 -6.98 -13.34 5.97
N MET A 332 -5.74 -13.54 6.42
CA MET A 332 -4.59 -12.78 5.92
C MET A 332 -4.01 -13.50 4.70
N VAL A 333 -4.59 -13.23 3.52
CA VAL A 333 -4.16 -13.83 2.24
C VAL A 333 -3.46 -12.77 1.41
N LEU A 334 -2.24 -13.01 0.96
CA LEU A 334 -1.43 -12.05 0.21
C LEU A 334 -0.66 -12.77 -0.90
N PHE A 335 -0.25 -12.04 -1.92
CA PHE A 335 0.73 -12.54 -2.88
C PHE A 335 2.14 -12.50 -2.27
N ASP A 336 2.86 -13.61 -2.30
CA ASP A 336 4.28 -13.66 -1.97
C ASP A 336 5.13 -12.92 -3.03
N HIS A 337 6.43 -12.79 -2.76
CA HIS A 337 7.36 -12.12 -3.68
C HIS A 337 7.56 -12.86 -5.03
N LEU A 338 7.01 -14.07 -5.18
CA LEU A 338 6.99 -14.86 -6.42
C LEU A 338 5.62 -14.82 -7.12
N GLY A 339 4.69 -13.99 -6.64
CA GLY A 339 3.34 -13.86 -7.22
C GLY A 339 2.41 -15.04 -6.90
N CYS A 340 2.68 -15.83 -5.87
CA CYS A 340 1.82 -16.92 -5.41
C CYS A 340 0.95 -16.48 -4.23
N LEU A 341 -0.35 -16.81 -4.26
CA LEU A 341 -1.23 -16.57 -3.11
C LEU A 341 -0.85 -17.46 -1.93
N ARG A 342 -0.62 -16.85 -0.77
CA ARG A 342 -0.38 -17.53 0.50
C ARG A 342 -1.31 -16.99 1.58
N LYS A 343 -1.70 -17.87 2.50
CA LYS A 343 -2.38 -17.52 3.74
C LYS A 343 -1.36 -17.47 4.87
N TYR A 344 -1.41 -16.42 5.66
CA TYR A 344 -0.59 -16.20 6.85
C TYR A 344 -1.47 -16.35 8.10
N ASP A 345 -0.96 -17.01 9.12
CA ASP A 345 -1.71 -17.26 10.36
C ASP A 345 -1.50 -16.18 11.42
N ASN A 346 -0.38 -15.46 11.36
CA ASN A 346 -0.02 -14.36 12.27
C ASN A 346 0.78 -13.26 11.53
N PRO A 347 0.81 -12.02 12.05
CA PRO A 347 1.54 -10.92 11.41
C PRO A 347 3.07 -11.11 11.46
N GLU A 348 3.60 -11.92 12.37
CA GLU A 348 5.03 -12.20 12.45
C GLU A 348 5.51 -13.02 11.24
N GLN A 349 4.70 -13.93 10.70
CA GLN A 349 5.01 -14.64 9.44
C GLN A 349 5.14 -13.67 8.26
N ILE A 350 4.23 -12.69 8.16
CA ILE A 350 4.29 -11.63 7.15
C ILE A 350 5.57 -10.80 7.32
N LEU A 351 5.89 -10.41 8.55
CA LEU A 351 7.10 -9.66 8.86
C LEU A 351 8.37 -10.42 8.50
N LYS A 352 8.43 -11.73 8.77
CA LYS A 352 9.57 -12.58 8.43
C LYS A 352 9.78 -12.70 6.92
N GLU A 353 8.72 -13.00 6.18
CA GLU A 353 8.82 -13.10 4.72
C GLU A 353 9.23 -11.76 4.09
N PHE A 354 8.67 -10.64 4.56
CA PHE A 354 9.11 -9.30 4.15
C PHE A 354 10.58 -9.03 4.48
N TYR A 355 11.04 -9.41 5.68
CA TYR A 355 12.40 -9.15 6.14
C TYR A 355 13.43 -9.83 5.24
N GLU A 356 13.18 -11.08 4.82
CA GLU A 356 14.08 -11.81 3.91
C GLU A 356 14.24 -11.06 2.58
N VAL A 357 13.13 -10.63 1.97
CA VAL A 357 13.14 -9.86 0.72
C VAL A 357 13.85 -8.52 0.89
N ARG A 358 13.58 -7.80 1.99
CA ARG A 358 14.18 -6.49 2.23
C ARG A 358 15.67 -6.58 2.55
N SER A 359 16.10 -7.58 3.32
CA SER A 359 17.52 -7.81 3.62
C SER A 359 18.31 -8.09 2.35
N ALA A 360 17.83 -9.00 1.50
CA ALA A 360 18.47 -9.31 0.22
C ALA A 360 18.52 -8.10 -0.73
N LEU A 361 17.55 -7.19 -0.65
CA LEU A 361 17.61 -5.94 -1.41
C LEU A 361 18.67 -4.97 -0.86
N TYR A 362 18.90 -4.90 0.46
CA TYR A 362 19.98 -4.08 1.02
C TYR A 362 21.37 -4.59 0.62
N ASP A 363 21.55 -5.90 0.50
CA ASP A 363 22.79 -6.49 -0.03
C ASP A 363 23.04 -5.99 -1.45
N ARG A 364 22.06 -6.17 -2.34
CA ARG A 364 22.09 -5.67 -3.73
C ARG A 364 22.25 -4.15 -3.81
N ARG A 365 21.61 -3.39 -2.91
CA ARG A 365 21.74 -1.92 -2.85
C ARG A 365 23.16 -1.52 -2.50
N LYS A 366 23.77 -2.17 -1.51
CA LYS A 366 25.17 -1.88 -1.15
C LYS A 366 26.09 -2.17 -2.33
N GLU A 367 25.94 -3.33 -2.98
CA GLU A 367 26.73 -3.70 -4.16
C GLU A 367 26.59 -2.68 -5.30
N TYR A 368 25.36 -2.30 -5.63
CA TYR A 368 25.08 -1.31 -6.66
C TYR A 368 25.68 0.06 -6.33
N MET A 369 25.51 0.54 -5.08
CA MET A 369 26.06 1.82 -4.63
C MET A 369 27.60 1.81 -4.64
N VAL A 370 28.23 0.69 -4.24
CA VAL A 370 29.69 0.53 -4.30
C VAL A 370 30.17 0.57 -5.75
N GLY A 371 29.54 -0.19 -6.66
CA GLY A 371 29.90 -0.18 -8.09
C GLY A 371 29.74 1.20 -8.73
N ALA A 372 28.65 1.91 -8.41
CA ALA A 372 28.42 3.28 -8.89
C ALA A 372 29.52 4.25 -8.42
N LEU A 373 29.84 4.23 -7.11
CA LEU A 373 30.86 5.10 -6.53
C LEU A 373 32.27 4.73 -6.99
N GLU A 374 32.57 3.45 -7.23
CA GLU A 374 33.82 3.00 -7.84
C GLU A 374 34.00 3.57 -9.24
N ALA A 375 32.95 3.50 -10.07
CA ALA A 375 32.96 4.04 -11.42
C ALA A 375 33.09 5.58 -11.41
N GLU A 376 32.35 6.29 -10.54
CA GLU A 376 32.47 7.73 -10.35
C GLU A 376 33.88 8.14 -9.88
N SER A 377 34.42 7.43 -8.89
CA SER A 377 35.75 7.66 -8.35
C SER A 377 36.83 7.42 -9.41
N LEU A 378 36.71 6.36 -10.22
CA LEU A 378 37.66 6.06 -11.29
C LEU A 378 37.60 7.12 -12.40
N LYS A 379 36.40 7.58 -12.76
CA LYS A 379 36.20 8.68 -13.70
C LYS A 379 36.91 9.96 -13.25
N LEU A 380 36.70 10.38 -11.99
CA LEU A 380 37.34 11.55 -11.41
C LEU A 380 38.86 11.37 -11.28
N LYS A 381 39.33 10.16 -10.95
CA LYS A 381 40.76 9.83 -10.90
C LYS A 381 41.41 10.02 -12.28
N ASN A 382 40.77 9.54 -13.35
CA ASN A 382 41.27 9.71 -14.71
C ASN A 382 41.21 11.16 -15.18
N GLN A 383 40.14 11.90 -14.87
CA GLN A 383 40.05 13.34 -15.16
C GLN A 383 41.15 14.13 -14.44
N ALA A 384 41.34 13.89 -13.15
CA ALA A 384 42.38 14.54 -12.37
C ALA A 384 43.78 14.22 -12.90
N ARG A 385 44.04 12.94 -13.22
CA ARG A 385 45.30 12.50 -13.83
C ARG A 385 45.54 13.20 -15.17
N PHE A 386 44.53 13.26 -16.04
CA PHE A 386 44.61 13.91 -17.34
C PHE A 386 44.97 15.40 -17.23
N ILE A 387 44.28 16.14 -16.35
CA ILE A 387 44.54 17.57 -16.13
C ILE A 387 45.93 17.80 -15.55
N VAL A 388 46.34 17.01 -14.55
CA VAL A 388 47.68 17.13 -13.95
C VAL A 388 48.77 16.83 -14.98
N GLU A 389 48.64 15.73 -15.72
CA GLU A 389 49.62 15.37 -16.75
C GLU A 389 49.67 16.41 -17.89
N LYS A 390 48.54 17.03 -18.23
CA LYS A 390 48.49 18.10 -19.23
C LYS A 390 49.17 19.39 -18.76
N ILE A 391 48.93 19.81 -17.51
CA ILE A 391 49.57 21.00 -16.92
C ILE A 391 51.08 20.79 -16.74
N GLU A 392 51.50 19.56 -16.44
CA GLU A 392 52.91 19.16 -16.34
C GLU A 392 53.58 18.93 -17.70
N ASN A 393 52.87 19.18 -18.82
CA ASN A 393 53.35 18.99 -20.19
C ASN A 393 53.86 17.55 -20.48
N LYS A 394 53.32 16.53 -19.80
CA LYS A 394 53.69 15.12 -20.01
C LYS A 394 53.20 14.56 -21.35
N PHE A 395 52.22 15.20 -21.97
CA PHE A 395 51.79 14.99 -23.35
C PHE A 395 51.08 16.25 -23.89
N THR A 396 50.97 16.35 -25.21
CA THR A 396 50.31 17.48 -25.91
C THR A 396 49.08 17.03 -26.65
N ILE A 397 48.04 17.86 -26.61
CA ILE A 397 46.74 17.62 -27.29
C ILE A 397 46.53 18.55 -28.48
N GLU A 398 47.30 19.64 -28.52
CA GLU A 398 47.19 20.70 -29.48
C GLU A 398 47.45 20.18 -30.90
N ASN A 399 46.49 20.42 -31.79
CA ASN A 399 46.59 20.11 -33.22
C ASN A 399 46.88 18.63 -33.55
N ARG A 400 46.44 17.69 -32.70
CA ARG A 400 46.50 16.24 -32.99
C ARG A 400 45.16 15.70 -33.51
N ARG A 401 45.22 14.64 -34.33
CA ARG A 401 44.01 13.96 -34.81
C ARG A 401 43.32 13.23 -33.65
N LYS A 402 41.97 13.18 -33.64
CA LYS A 402 41.20 12.47 -32.59
C LYS A 402 41.65 11.01 -32.42
N ALA A 403 41.90 10.30 -33.52
CA ALA A 403 42.37 8.91 -33.49
C ALA A 403 43.76 8.75 -32.83
N GLU A 404 44.67 9.70 -33.04
CA GLU A 404 45.99 9.72 -32.38
C GLU A 404 45.83 10.00 -30.88
N MET A 405 44.93 10.90 -30.51
CA MET A 405 44.63 11.19 -29.11
C MET A 405 44.07 9.97 -28.37
N ILE A 406 43.14 9.24 -28.99
CA ILE A 406 42.60 8.00 -28.43
C ILE A 406 43.74 6.99 -28.23
N LYS A 407 44.61 6.80 -29.24
CA LYS A 407 45.75 5.88 -29.13
C LYS A 407 46.71 6.26 -27.99
N ILE A 408 47.03 7.55 -27.84
CA ILE A 408 47.87 8.04 -26.72
C ILE A 408 47.23 7.73 -25.36
N LEU A 409 45.92 7.90 -25.23
CA LEU A 409 45.21 7.64 -23.98
C LEU A 409 45.17 6.13 -23.65
N VAL A 410 44.97 5.28 -24.66
CA VAL A 410 45.08 3.82 -24.52
C VAL A 410 46.49 3.42 -24.09
N ASP A 411 47.52 3.90 -24.80
CA ASP A 411 48.93 3.56 -24.53
C ASP A 411 49.38 4.01 -23.12
N ARG A 412 48.76 5.07 -22.58
CA ARG A 412 49.02 5.57 -21.21
C ARG A 412 48.14 4.92 -20.14
N GLY A 413 47.28 3.97 -20.52
CA GLY A 413 46.39 3.26 -19.61
C GLY A 413 45.35 4.15 -18.96
N TYR A 414 44.72 5.05 -19.73
CA TYR A 414 43.47 5.68 -19.31
C TYR A 414 42.31 4.73 -19.59
N ASP A 415 41.40 4.59 -18.64
CA ASP A 415 40.20 3.78 -18.84
C ASP A 415 39.22 4.48 -19.79
N SER A 416 38.50 3.71 -20.60
CA SER A 416 37.25 4.14 -21.24
C SER A 416 36.26 4.61 -20.17
N ASP A 417 35.30 5.51 -20.48
CA ASP A 417 34.40 6.12 -19.48
C ASP A 417 33.84 5.06 -18.51
N PRO A 418 34.36 5.02 -17.26
CA PRO A 418 34.03 3.93 -16.34
C PRO A 418 32.55 3.95 -15.95
N LEU A 419 31.97 5.16 -15.86
CA LEU A 419 30.59 5.34 -15.46
C LEU A 419 29.62 4.91 -16.56
N LYS A 420 29.98 5.17 -17.82
CA LYS A 420 29.19 4.71 -18.97
C LYS A 420 29.26 3.19 -19.09
N SER A 421 30.48 2.63 -19.03
CA SER A 421 30.72 1.19 -19.08
C SER A 421 29.97 0.45 -17.97
N TRP A 422 30.01 0.98 -16.74
CA TRP A 422 29.26 0.41 -15.61
C TRP A 422 27.75 0.46 -15.84
N LYS A 423 27.20 1.58 -16.32
CA LYS A 423 25.76 1.70 -16.62
C LYS A 423 25.31 0.76 -17.75
N GLU A 424 26.14 0.55 -18.75
CA GLU A 424 25.88 -0.41 -19.84
C GLU A 424 25.86 -1.84 -19.31
N ALA A 425 26.85 -2.22 -18.51
CA ALA A 425 26.87 -3.53 -17.83
C ALA A 425 25.64 -3.77 -16.93
N GLN A 426 25.16 -2.73 -16.21
CA GLN A 426 23.93 -2.84 -15.43
C GLN A 426 22.70 -3.03 -16.32
N LYS A 427 22.62 -2.37 -17.48
CA LYS A 427 21.51 -2.55 -18.43
C LYS A 427 21.53 -3.94 -19.05
N GLU A 428 22.69 -4.45 -19.46
CA GLU A 428 22.82 -5.79 -20.00
C GLU A 428 22.40 -6.85 -18.99
N HIS A 429 22.80 -6.70 -17.72
CA HIS A 429 22.36 -7.61 -16.64
C HIS A 429 20.84 -7.55 -16.39
N ILE A 430 20.21 -6.39 -16.61
CA ILE A 430 18.75 -6.24 -16.53
C ILE A 430 18.10 -6.94 -17.73
N VAL A 431 18.58 -6.71 -18.95
CA VAL A 431 18.06 -7.32 -20.19
C VAL A 431 18.25 -8.84 -20.17
N GLU A 432 19.39 -9.37 -19.72
CA GLU A 432 19.62 -10.82 -19.60
C GLU A 432 18.77 -11.48 -18.49
N ALA A 433 18.37 -10.72 -17.47
CA ALA A 433 17.41 -11.18 -16.47
C ALA A 433 15.97 -11.14 -17.00
N GLU A 434 15.65 -10.14 -17.84
CA GLU A 434 14.33 -9.95 -18.48
C GLU A 434 14.09 -10.95 -19.65
N GLU A 435 15.10 -11.24 -20.48
CA GLU A 435 15.05 -12.24 -21.58
C GLU A 435 14.87 -13.69 -21.08
N LYS A 436 15.16 -13.98 -19.81
CA LYS A 436 14.81 -15.28 -19.19
C LYS A 436 13.32 -15.41 -18.87
N THR A 437 12.54 -14.34 -19.00
CA THR A 437 11.11 -14.31 -18.70
C THR A 437 10.21 -14.08 -19.91
N GLU A 438 10.72 -13.51 -21.01
CA GLU A 438 10.01 -13.44 -22.29
C GLU A 438 11.00 -13.63 -23.45
N GLU A 439 10.82 -14.70 -24.25
CA GLU A 439 11.48 -14.82 -25.56
C GLU A 439 10.86 -13.79 -26.51
N SER A 440 11.56 -12.68 -26.72
CA SER A 440 11.38 -11.89 -27.93
C SER A 440 12.73 -11.66 -28.58
N ASP A 441 12.90 -12.21 -29.80
CA ASP A 441 14.05 -11.98 -30.67
C ASP A 441 14.12 -10.49 -31.03
N GLY A 442 14.91 -9.74 -30.24
CA GLY A 442 15.30 -8.37 -30.54
C GLY A 442 16.76 -8.35 -30.99
N GLU A 443 17.00 -7.95 -32.24
CA GLU A 443 18.35 -7.71 -32.76
C GLU A 443 19.13 -6.78 -31.82
N LYS A 444 20.22 -7.28 -31.26
CA LYS A 444 21.18 -6.47 -30.49
C LYS A 444 21.81 -5.44 -31.44
N GLU A 445 21.34 -4.19 -31.37
CA GLU A 445 22.09 -3.07 -31.92
C GLU A 445 23.45 -3.00 -31.22
N ALA A 446 24.50 -3.36 -31.95
CA ALA A 446 25.88 -3.25 -31.51
C ALA A 446 26.22 -1.76 -31.27
N THR A 447 26.19 -1.33 -30.01
CA THR A 447 26.74 -0.05 -29.60
C THR A 447 28.24 -0.02 -29.91
N SER A 448 28.72 1.14 -30.37
CA SER A 448 30.06 1.33 -30.94
C SER A 448 31.19 0.77 -30.05
N SER A 449 31.87 -0.29 -30.50
CA SER A 449 32.83 -1.09 -29.71
C SER A 449 34.21 -0.45 -29.44
N GLY A 450 34.29 0.89 -29.45
CA GLY A 450 35.54 1.64 -29.29
C GLY A 450 35.73 2.22 -27.88
N PRO A 451 36.97 2.48 -27.43
CA PRO A 451 37.25 3.22 -26.20
C PRO A 451 36.61 4.62 -26.22
N ASP A 452 35.88 4.96 -25.16
CA ASP A 452 35.21 6.26 -24.99
C ASP A 452 36.02 7.17 -24.05
N TYR A 453 36.67 8.17 -24.64
CA TYR A 453 37.45 9.18 -23.92
C TYR A 453 36.80 10.58 -23.96
N ASP A 454 35.54 10.69 -24.37
CA ASP A 454 34.88 11.99 -24.50
C ASP A 454 34.74 12.68 -23.12
N TYR A 455 34.71 11.91 -22.03
CA TYR A 455 34.72 12.45 -20.65
C TYR A 455 36.03 13.13 -20.23
N LEU A 456 37.13 12.90 -20.96
CA LEU A 456 38.42 13.56 -20.78
C LEU A 456 38.57 14.70 -21.79
N LEU A 457 38.36 14.41 -23.07
CA LEU A 457 38.58 15.34 -24.18
C LEU A 457 37.50 16.43 -24.27
N GLY A 458 36.31 16.17 -23.73
CA GLY A 458 35.19 17.12 -23.64
C GLY A 458 35.26 18.07 -22.45
N MET A 459 36.29 17.98 -21.60
CA MET A 459 36.46 18.93 -20.49
C MET A 459 36.74 20.34 -21.03
N THR A 460 36.17 21.36 -20.39
CA THR A 460 36.36 22.75 -20.80
C THR A 460 37.81 23.21 -20.59
N LEU A 461 38.31 24.16 -21.39
CA LEU A 461 39.67 24.72 -21.19
C LEU A 461 39.87 25.32 -19.79
N TRP A 462 38.79 25.78 -19.15
CA TRP A 462 38.80 26.22 -17.75
C TRP A 462 39.27 25.15 -16.76
N SER A 463 39.12 23.86 -17.10
CA SER A 463 39.64 22.75 -16.26
C SER A 463 41.16 22.80 -16.06
N LEU A 464 41.89 23.50 -16.93
CA LEU A 464 43.34 23.67 -16.85
C LEU A 464 43.77 24.83 -15.91
N THR A 465 42.83 25.63 -15.37
CA THR A 465 43.19 26.64 -14.36
C THR A 465 43.50 25.98 -13.02
N ARG A 466 44.29 26.68 -12.20
CA ARG A 466 44.71 26.18 -10.88
C ARG A 466 43.50 25.88 -9.98
N GLU A 467 42.52 26.78 -9.94
CA GLU A 467 41.33 26.65 -9.10
C GLU A 467 40.51 25.41 -9.48
N ARG A 468 40.33 25.18 -10.79
CA ARG A 468 39.55 24.03 -11.28
C ARG A 468 40.30 22.71 -11.10
N LYS A 469 41.61 22.68 -11.28
CA LYS A 469 42.44 21.52 -10.92
C LYS A 469 42.28 21.17 -9.44
N ASP A 470 42.44 22.15 -8.55
CA ASP A 470 42.37 21.92 -7.10
C ASP A 470 40.95 21.50 -6.68
N GLU A 471 39.91 22.09 -7.27
CA GLU A 471 38.51 21.67 -7.09
C GLU A 471 38.27 20.23 -7.56
N LEU A 472 38.83 19.84 -8.71
CA LEU A 472 38.70 18.48 -9.27
C LEU A 472 39.41 17.44 -8.39
N LEU A 473 40.61 17.76 -7.91
CA LEU A 473 41.35 16.91 -6.97
C LEU A 473 40.57 16.74 -5.65
N LYS A 474 40.01 17.83 -5.12
CA LYS A 474 39.15 17.79 -3.93
C LYS A 474 37.93 16.90 -4.15
N LYS A 475 37.22 17.04 -5.28
CA LYS A 475 36.06 16.19 -5.63
C LYS A 475 36.44 14.71 -5.72
N ARG A 476 37.58 14.39 -6.33
CA ARG A 476 38.12 13.03 -6.39
C ARG A 476 38.32 12.47 -4.98
N ASP A 477 39.01 13.22 -4.11
CA ASP A 477 39.34 12.75 -2.77
C ASP A 477 38.08 12.61 -1.89
N GLU A 478 37.11 13.50 -2.03
CA GLU A 478 35.79 13.39 -1.39
C GLU A 478 35.05 12.14 -1.84
N LYS A 479 35.06 11.81 -3.14
CA LYS A 479 34.40 10.61 -3.68
C LYS A 479 35.09 9.31 -3.28
N ILE A 480 36.43 9.29 -3.23
CA ILE A 480 37.19 8.15 -2.69
C ILE A 480 36.85 7.93 -1.22
N LYS A 481 36.75 9.02 -0.44
CA LYS A 481 36.35 8.94 0.96
C LYS A 481 34.94 8.39 1.10
N GLU A 482 33.97 8.91 0.35
CA GLU A 482 32.58 8.43 0.32
C GLU A 482 32.50 6.92 0.02
N LEU A 483 33.27 6.46 -0.97
CA LEU A 483 33.37 5.04 -1.32
C LEU A 483 33.92 4.20 -0.16
N ASN A 484 34.99 4.64 0.49
CA ASN A 484 35.59 3.92 1.61
C ASN A 484 34.64 3.89 2.82
N ASP A 485 33.96 5.01 3.11
CA ASP A 485 32.95 5.11 4.15
C ASP A 485 31.79 4.14 3.87
N LEU A 486 31.30 4.05 2.62
CA LEU A 486 30.26 3.09 2.24
C LEU A 486 30.73 1.64 2.36
N LYS A 487 31.94 1.32 1.90
CA LYS A 487 32.51 -0.05 1.99
C LYS A 487 32.58 -0.53 3.43
N SER A 488 32.87 0.38 4.36
CA SER A 488 32.95 0.09 5.81
C SER A 488 31.61 -0.27 6.46
N LYS A 489 30.48 0.17 5.88
CA LYS A 489 29.13 -0.08 6.43
C LYS A 489 28.61 -1.44 5.97
N SER A 490 27.99 -2.20 6.86
CA SER A 490 27.25 -3.40 6.46
C SER A 490 25.90 -3.05 5.81
N PRO A 491 25.29 -3.96 5.02
CA PRO A 491 23.91 -3.80 4.54
C PRO A 491 22.92 -3.55 5.69
N SER A 492 23.09 -4.22 6.82
CA SER A 492 22.32 -3.99 8.04
C SER A 492 22.48 -2.56 8.57
N ASP A 493 23.69 -1.99 8.56
CA ASP A 493 23.91 -0.60 8.99
C ASP A 493 23.19 0.41 8.10
N LEU A 494 23.12 0.15 6.78
CA LEU A 494 22.34 0.97 5.87
C LEU A 494 20.85 0.94 6.23
N TRP A 495 20.32 -0.25 6.54
CA TRP A 495 18.93 -0.39 6.96
C TRP A 495 18.65 0.32 8.29
N ARG A 496 19.54 0.17 9.28
CA ARG A 496 19.40 0.87 10.57
C ARG A 496 19.37 2.39 10.40
N ASN A 497 20.19 2.94 9.50
CA ASN A 497 20.18 4.37 9.23
C ASN A 497 18.86 4.82 8.59
N ASP A 498 18.39 4.12 7.55
CA ASP A 498 17.11 4.44 6.90
C ASP A 498 15.93 4.34 7.90
N LEU A 499 15.91 3.34 8.79
CA LEU A 499 14.90 3.20 9.84
C LEU A 499 14.93 4.35 10.85
N LYS A 500 16.14 4.80 11.23
CA LYS A 500 16.31 5.94 12.14
C LYS A 500 15.79 7.23 11.51
N GLU A 501 16.21 7.54 10.29
CA GLU A 501 15.75 8.73 9.56
C GLU A 501 14.23 8.71 9.36
N PHE A 502 13.65 7.54 9.07
CA PHE A 502 12.21 7.37 8.98
C PHE A 502 11.48 7.67 10.29
N VAL A 503 11.96 7.17 11.44
CA VAL A 503 11.33 7.44 12.73
C VAL A 503 11.41 8.92 13.09
N GLU A 504 12.55 9.57 12.83
CA GLU A 504 12.72 11.00 13.06
C GLU A 504 11.75 11.84 12.21
N GLU A 505 11.60 11.53 10.92
CA GLU A 505 10.64 12.23 10.05
C GLU A 505 9.18 11.88 10.40
N LEU A 506 8.89 10.65 10.85
CA LEU A 506 7.56 10.25 11.33
C LEU A 506 7.15 11.03 12.59
N ASP A 507 8.06 11.15 13.57
CA ASP A 507 7.83 11.92 14.80
C ASP A 507 7.56 13.39 14.48
N LYS A 508 8.35 13.96 13.57
CA LYS A 508 8.16 15.33 13.09
C LYS A 508 6.81 15.50 12.38
N PHE A 509 6.48 14.59 11.46
CA PHE A 509 5.23 14.62 10.71
C PHE A 509 4.00 14.53 11.63
N GLU A 510 4.00 13.60 12.59
CA GLU A 510 2.91 13.45 13.56
C GLU A 510 2.80 14.66 14.50
N LYS A 511 3.92 15.30 14.84
CA LYS A 511 3.92 16.53 15.64
C LYS A 511 3.29 17.70 14.86
N GLU A 512 3.68 17.90 13.61
CA GLU A 512 3.11 18.94 12.73
C GLU A 512 1.59 18.73 12.57
N GLN A 513 1.13 17.49 12.35
CA GLN A 513 -0.30 17.18 12.27
C GLN A 513 -1.06 17.52 13.56
N LYS A 514 -0.50 17.22 14.74
CA LYS A 514 -1.11 17.58 16.03
C LYS A 514 -1.19 19.10 16.21
N GLU A 515 -0.16 19.83 15.82
CA GLU A 515 -0.15 21.30 15.91
C GLU A 515 -1.16 21.96 14.97
N ASP A 516 -1.37 21.38 13.78
CA ASP A 516 -2.40 21.79 12.82
C ASP A 516 -3.81 21.49 13.33
N ASP A 517 -4.03 20.34 13.96
CA ASP A 517 -5.33 19.96 14.55
C ASP A 517 -5.71 20.85 15.75
N VAL A 518 -4.73 21.32 16.52
CA VAL A 518 -4.94 22.27 17.64
C VAL A 518 -5.02 23.73 17.13
N GLY A 519 -4.70 23.99 15.86
CA GLY A 519 -4.78 25.31 15.23
C GLY A 519 -3.70 26.29 15.73
N THR A 520 -2.55 25.77 16.17
CA THR A 520 -1.40 26.53 16.70
C THR A 520 -0.33 26.89 15.67
N SER A 521 -0.44 26.38 14.44
CA SER A 521 0.51 26.65 13.35
C SER A 521 0.52 28.13 12.93
N LYS A 522 1.73 28.72 12.86
CA LYS A 522 1.98 30.10 12.39
C LYS A 522 2.30 30.20 10.90
N LEU A 523 2.27 29.11 10.13
CA LEU A 523 2.72 29.08 8.73
C LEU A 523 1.72 28.37 7.79
N LYS A 524 1.17 29.19 6.88
CA LYS A 524 0.43 28.89 5.63
C LYS A 524 -1.11 28.90 5.65
N LYS A 525 -1.61 29.37 4.51
CA LYS A 525 -2.97 29.81 4.19
C LYS A 525 -4.02 28.71 4.33
N LYS A 526 -5.09 29.02 5.08
CA LYS A 526 -6.47 28.52 4.97
C LYS A 526 -6.63 27.11 4.37
N THR A 527 -6.46 26.09 5.21
CA THR A 527 -7.33 24.91 5.16
C THR A 527 -8.72 25.35 5.62
N THR A 528 -9.63 25.56 4.68
CA THR A 528 -11.05 25.78 4.98
C THR A 528 -11.66 24.46 5.44
N GLY A 529 -12.06 24.36 6.72
CA GLY A 529 -12.98 23.32 7.18
C GLY A 529 -12.86 22.89 8.65
N LYS A 530 -11.66 22.80 9.22
CA LYS A 530 -11.50 22.20 10.56
C LYS A 530 -12.01 23.13 11.67
N LYS A 531 -13.10 22.74 12.35
CA LYS A 531 -13.61 23.40 13.55
C LYS A 531 -12.56 23.28 14.67
N LYS A 532 -12.15 24.41 15.29
CA LYS A 532 -11.26 24.38 16.47
C LYS A 532 -11.94 23.62 17.62
N LEU A 533 -11.22 22.69 18.26
CA LEU A 533 -11.72 22.02 19.46
C LEU A 533 -12.00 23.04 20.55
N THR A 534 -13.25 23.09 20.99
CA THR A 534 -13.68 23.79 22.21
C THR A 534 -13.61 22.83 23.40
N ASP A 535 -13.67 23.36 24.62
CA ASP A 535 -13.68 22.50 25.82
C ASP A 535 -14.94 21.62 25.89
N GLU A 536 -16.02 21.99 25.18
CA GLU A 536 -17.21 21.16 25.02
C GLU A 536 -17.01 19.97 24.06
N ASP A 537 -15.97 19.96 23.22
CA ASP A 537 -15.70 18.85 22.29
C ASP A 537 -14.79 17.77 22.92
N LYS A 538 -14.24 18.03 24.12
CA LYS A 538 -13.32 17.12 24.83
C LYS A 538 -14.07 16.19 25.81
N PRO A 539 -13.51 15.00 26.11
CA PRO A 539 -14.04 14.14 27.17
C PRO A 539 -14.15 14.89 28.51
N SER A 540 -15.22 14.67 29.27
CA SER A 540 -15.37 15.31 30.58
C SER A 540 -14.26 14.85 31.53
N PRO A 541 -13.58 15.77 32.25
CA PRO A 541 -12.58 15.40 33.24
C PRO A 541 -13.19 14.74 34.49
N PHE A 542 -14.49 14.92 34.72
CA PHE A 542 -15.21 14.41 35.90
C PHE A 542 -15.99 13.12 35.64
N GLY A 543 -15.99 12.60 34.41
CA GLY A 543 -16.72 11.37 34.09
C GLY A 543 -16.03 10.11 34.62
N GLU A 544 -16.78 9.23 35.27
CA GLU A 544 -16.28 7.93 35.72
C GLU A 544 -16.10 7.02 34.49
N ARG A 545 -14.85 6.81 34.08
CA ARG A 545 -14.51 5.97 32.92
C ARG A 545 -14.79 4.51 33.23
N VAL A 546 -15.60 3.88 32.38
CA VAL A 546 -15.97 2.48 32.54
C VAL A 546 -14.97 1.65 31.75
N ASN A 547 -14.31 0.72 32.42
CA ASN A 547 -13.42 -0.22 31.73
C ASN A 547 -14.26 -1.27 30.97
N PRO A 548 -13.89 -1.60 29.72
CA PRO A 548 -14.60 -2.61 28.95
C PRO A 548 -14.50 -3.97 29.66
N GLN A 549 -15.65 -4.57 29.94
CA GLN A 549 -15.71 -5.95 30.41
C GLN A 549 -15.84 -6.87 29.20
N ILE A 550 -14.97 -7.88 29.12
CA ILE A 550 -15.08 -8.94 28.13
C ILE A 550 -16.04 -9.97 28.71
N ASP A 551 -17.23 -10.06 28.12
CA ASP A 551 -18.29 -10.98 28.50
C ASP A 551 -17.75 -12.43 28.56
N GLU A 552 -18.07 -13.15 29.64
CA GLU A 552 -17.71 -14.56 29.84
C GLU A 552 -18.25 -15.45 28.73
N ASP A 553 -19.41 -15.11 28.16
CA ASP A 553 -20.00 -15.84 27.03
C ASP A 553 -19.19 -15.61 25.74
N PHE A 554 -18.58 -14.43 25.58
CA PHE A 554 -17.65 -14.14 24.49
C PHE A 554 -16.32 -14.88 24.68
N LYS A 555 -15.80 -14.99 25.91
CA LYS A 555 -14.64 -15.85 26.20
C LYS A 555 -14.93 -17.32 25.90
N LYS A 556 -16.04 -17.87 26.39
CA LYS A 556 -16.44 -19.28 26.18
C LYS A 556 -16.71 -19.65 24.72
N LYS A 557 -17.15 -18.69 23.89
CA LYS A 557 -17.36 -18.90 22.45
C LYS A 557 -16.04 -19.18 21.71
N TRP A 558 -14.92 -18.62 22.19
CA TRP A 558 -13.61 -18.67 21.53
C TRP A 558 -12.56 -19.48 22.32
N GLU A 559 -12.78 -19.77 23.61
CA GLU A 559 -12.01 -20.73 24.42
C GLU A 559 -12.21 -22.20 24.00
N LYS A 560 -13.13 -22.49 23.07
CA LYS A 560 -13.23 -23.84 22.47
C LYS A 560 -12.02 -24.10 21.59
N LYS A 561 -11.03 -24.78 22.18
CA LYS A 561 -9.76 -25.25 21.58
C LYS A 561 -9.89 -25.65 20.10
N PRO A 562 -8.86 -25.41 19.27
CA PRO A 562 -8.80 -25.97 17.93
C PRO A 562 -8.86 -27.50 18.02
N THR A 563 -9.88 -28.09 17.42
CA THR A 563 -9.92 -29.53 17.17
C THR A 563 -8.76 -29.88 16.23
N VAL A 564 -7.94 -30.83 16.66
CA VAL A 564 -6.85 -31.46 15.89
C VAL A 564 -7.29 -31.69 14.43
N PRO A 565 -6.48 -31.33 13.42
CA PRO A 565 -6.79 -31.66 12.04
C PRO A 565 -6.61 -33.17 11.87
N GLY A 566 -7.71 -33.93 11.81
CA GLY A 566 -7.62 -35.39 11.68
C GLY A 566 -8.87 -36.22 11.90
N GLU A 567 -10.02 -35.67 12.29
CA GLU A 567 -11.27 -36.45 12.37
C GLU A 567 -12.40 -35.79 11.56
N ALA A 568 -12.72 -36.41 10.44
CA ALA A 568 -13.88 -36.09 9.63
C ALA A 568 -15.16 -36.17 10.49
N LYS A 569 -15.75 -35.01 10.80
CA LYS A 569 -17.12 -34.95 11.29
C LYS A 569 -18.04 -35.49 10.20
N LYS A 570 -18.57 -36.71 10.42
CA LYS A 570 -19.65 -37.32 9.64
C LYS A 570 -20.73 -36.28 9.34
N GLY A 571 -20.93 -36.05 8.05
CA GLY A 571 -21.91 -35.11 7.52
C GLY A 571 -23.29 -35.34 8.12
N ARG A 572 -23.90 -34.25 8.58
CA ARG A 572 -25.31 -34.18 8.97
C ARG A 572 -26.13 -34.46 7.71
N LYS A 573 -26.66 -35.67 7.55
CA LYS A 573 -27.63 -36.01 6.50
C LYS A 573 -28.83 -35.06 6.61
N LYS A 574 -28.91 -34.07 5.72
CA LYS A 574 -30.18 -33.42 5.39
C LYS A 574 -31.00 -34.47 4.64
N LYS A 575 -32.15 -34.86 5.20
CA LYS A 575 -33.16 -35.65 4.48
C LYS A 575 -33.50 -34.89 3.19
N LEU A 576 -33.19 -35.48 2.04
CA LEU A 576 -33.88 -35.12 0.80
C LEU A 576 -35.34 -35.55 0.98
N ALA A 577 -36.26 -34.65 0.65
CA ALA A 577 -37.67 -34.99 0.53
C ALA A 577 -37.84 -35.84 -0.74
N ASP A 578 -38.61 -36.92 -0.59
CA ASP A 578 -38.98 -37.85 -1.66
C ASP A 578 -39.66 -37.08 -2.81
N ILE A 579 -39.04 -37.08 -3.99
CA ILE A 579 -39.73 -36.79 -5.25
C ILE A 579 -40.16 -38.14 -5.80
N LYS A 580 -41.48 -38.34 -5.83
CA LYS A 580 -42.11 -39.50 -6.45
C LYS A 580 -41.78 -39.50 -7.95
N GLU A 581 -41.36 -40.66 -8.43
CA GLU A 581 -41.38 -41.01 -9.86
C GLU A 581 -42.85 -41.03 -10.31
N GLU A 582 -43.18 -40.20 -11.30
CA GLU A 582 -44.32 -40.43 -12.19
C GLU A 582 -43.77 -40.51 -13.62
N ASP A 583 -44.14 -41.62 -14.25
CA ASP A 583 -43.81 -42.02 -15.62
C ASP A 583 -44.34 -41.05 -16.69
N GLY A 584 -43.65 -41.02 -17.82
CA GLY A 584 -44.29 -41.07 -19.14
C GLY A 584 -44.63 -39.76 -19.86
N ASP A 585 -43.81 -39.50 -20.90
CA ASP A 585 -44.14 -38.90 -22.20
C ASP A 585 -44.38 -37.39 -22.40
N ASP A 586 -43.90 -36.96 -23.58
CA ASP A 586 -44.12 -35.71 -24.32
C ASP A 586 -43.34 -34.44 -23.92
N ILE A 587 -42.04 -34.40 -24.24
CA ILE A 587 -41.31 -33.14 -24.46
C ILE A 587 -41.47 -32.72 -25.92
N LYS A 588 -42.39 -31.78 -26.18
CA LYS A 588 -42.38 -30.99 -27.42
C LYS A 588 -41.25 -29.96 -27.35
N GLU A 589 -40.35 -29.99 -28.33
CA GLU A 589 -39.36 -28.95 -28.57
C GLU A 589 -40.04 -27.59 -28.77
N VAL A 590 -39.68 -26.60 -27.97
CA VAL A 590 -40.04 -25.19 -28.21
C VAL A 590 -38.75 -24.41 -28.41
N SER A 591 -38.61 -23.81 -29.58
CA SER A 591 -37.39 -23.12 -30.01
C SER A 591 -37.14 -21.83 -29.22
N LEU A 592 -35.85 -21.46 -29.14
CA LEU A 592 -35.36 -20.30 -28.39
C LEU A 592 -35.98 -18.96 -28.83
N SER A 593 -36.51 -18.86 -30.05
CA SER A 593 -37.16 -17.66 -30.59
C SER A 593 -38.43 -17.28 -29.82
N ASP A 594 -39.18 -18.28 -29.33
CA ASP A 594 -40.48 -18.03 -28.68
C ASP A 594 -40.32 -17.54 -27.24
N ARG A 595 -39.19 -17.88 -26.59
CA ARG A 595 -38.86 -17.37 -25.25
C ARG A 595 -38.45 -15.90 -25.27
N VAL A 596 -37.77 -15.44 -26.33
CA VAL A 596 -37.30 -14.04 -26.45
C VAL A 596 -38.46 -13.07 -26.74
N ALA A 597 -39.49 -13.50 -27.47
CA ALA A 597 -40.66 -12.66 -27.78
C ALA A 597 -41.53 -12.29 -26.56
N SER A 598 -41.54 -13.14 -25.52
CA SER A 598 -42.33 -12.90 -24.29
C SER A 598 -41.73 -11.84 -23.34
N SER A 599 -40.43 -11.56 -23.47
CA SER A 599 -39.72 -10.56 -22.64
C SER A 599 -39.93 -9.11 -23.14
N ALA A 600 -40.21 -8.93 -24.43
CA ALA A 600 -40.32 -7.60 -25.06
C ALA A 600 -41.65 -6.86 -24.81
N LYS A 601 -42.65 -7.49 -24.18
CA LYS A 601 -43.98 -6.87 -23.95
C LYS A 601 -44.14 -6.11 -22.62
N LYS A 602 -43.11 -5.99 -21.77
CA LYS A 602 -43.23 -5.34 -20.45
C LYS A 602 -42.77 -3.87 -20.36
N THR A 603 -42.46 -3.19 -21.46
CA THR A 603 -42.07 -1.77 -21.45
C THR A 603 -42.81 -0.94 -22.49
N LYS A 604 -44.04 -0.51 -22.18
CA LYS A 604 -44.65 0.72 -22.69
C LYS A 604 -45.46 1.39 -21.57
N LYS A 605 -44.90 2.47 -20.99
CA LYS A 605 -45.65 3.43 -20.15
C LYS A 605 -46.31 4.45 -21.09
N GLU A 606 -47.61 4.64 -20.96
CA GLU A 606 -48.38 5.72 -21.63
C GLU A 606 -48.01 7.11 -21.08
N PRO A 607 -48.11 8.18 -21.90
CA PRO A 607 -47.90 9.55 -21.44
C PRO A 607 -49.17 10.13 -20.78
N ARG A 608 -49.00 10.76 -19.61
CA ARG A 608 -50.05 11.53 -18.91
C ARG A 608 -50.45 12.75 -19.74
N LYS A 609 -51.74 12.90 -20.01
CA LYS A 609 -52.37 14.12 -20.52
C LYS A 609 -52.44 15.19 -19.41
N THR A 610 -52.20 16.42 -19.82
CA THR A 610 -52.47 17.68 -19.13
C THR A 610 -53.97 17.94 -18.96
N THR A 611 -54.36 18.34 -17.75
CA THR A 611 -55.29 19.43 -17.42
C THR A 611 -55.06 19.82 -15.97
#